data_AF-A0A7C6R2G1-F1
#
_entry.id   AF-A0A7C6R2G1-F1
#
_cell.length_a   1.000
_cell.length_b   1.000
_cell.length_c   1.000
_cell.angle_alpha   90.00
_cell.angle_beta   90.00
_cell.angle_gamma   90.00
#
_symmetry.space_group_name_H-M   'P 1'
#
loop_
_entity.id
_entity.type
_entity.pdbx_description
1 polymer ?
#
loop_
_entity_poly.entity_id
_entity_poly.type
_entity_poly.pdbx_seq_one_letter_code
_entity_poly.pdbx_strand_id
1 'polypeptide(L)' 'MQRIGVFVCWCGSNIGAVVDVPRVVKEVSTFPRVVYATDYKYMCSEPGQETIIQAVKEHRLDRVVVASCSPRP' A
#
# COMPACT_ATOMS: atom_id res chain seq x y z
N MET A 1 -3.55 13.22 15.58
CA MET A 1 -2.85 11.91 15.48
C MET A 1 -2.78 11.54 14.01
N GLN A 2 -1.65 11.00 13.55
CA GLN A 2 -1.49 10.59 12.15
C GLN A 2 -2.36 9.36 11.83
N ARG A 3 -2.87 9.29 10.61
CA ARG A 3 -3.68 8.20 10.05
C ARG A 3 -3.02 7.73 8.76
N ILE A 4 -2.17 6.73 8.89
CA ILE A 4 -1.31 6.24 7.80
C ILE A 4 -2.02 5.11 7.06
N GLY A 5 -2.09 5.21 5.73
CA GLY A 5 -2.43 4.10 4.86
C GLY A 5 -1.19 3.52 4.18
N VAL A 6 -1.02 2.20 4.23
CA VAL A 6 0.12 1.50 3.61
C VAL A 6 -0.37 0.64 2.44
N PHE A 7 0.24 0.82 1.27
CA PHE A 7 -0.16 0.18 0.02
C PHE A 7 1.03 -0.59 -0.54
N VAL A 8 0.94 -1.92 -0.55
CA VAL A 8 2.03 -2.80 -0.98
C VAL A 8 1.79 -3.30 -2.40
N CYS A 9 2.75 -3.08 -3.30
CA CYS A 9 2.63 -3.46 -4.70
C CYS A 9 3.25 -4.83 -4.96
N TRP A 10 2.56 -5.68 -5.73
CA TRP A 10 3.15 -6.94 -6.21
C TRP A 10 4.08 -6.73 -7.41
N CYS A 11 3.86 -5.64 -8.16
CA CYS A 11 4.52 -5.36 -9.44
C CYS A 11 4.50 -6.60 -10.38
N GLY A 12 3.34 -7.25 -10.45
CA GLY A 12 3.22 -8.57 -11.08
C GLY A 12 4.06 -9.61 -10.33
N SER A 13 5.08 -10.16 -10.99
CA SER A 13 6.04 -11.09 -10.40
C SER A 13 7.35 -10.42 -9.95
N ASN A 14 7.59 -9.15 -10.25
CA ASN A 14 8.87 -8.50 -9.92
C ASN A 14 9.10 -8.42 -8.40
N ILE A 15 8.05 -8.10 -7.63
CA ILE A 15 8.09 -8.12 -6.16
C ILE A 15 7.43 -9.41 -5.66
N GLY A 16 6.25 -9.74 -6.19
CA GLY A 16 5.44 -10.87 -5.72
C GLY A 16 6.04 -12.27 -5.90
N ALA A 17 7.09 -12.46 -6.71
CA ALA A 17 7.77 -13.76 -6.83
C ALA A 17 8.82 -14.00 -5.73
N VAL A 18 9.25 -12.95 -5.02
CA VAL A 18 10.35 -13.02 -4.04
C VAL A 18 9.89 -12.59 -2.65
N VAL A 19 9.04 -11.57 -2.58
CA VAL A 19 8.52 -11.04 -1.31
C VAL A 19 7.14 -11.62 -1.04
N ASP A 20 6.93 -12.11 0.18
CA ASP A 20 5.62 -12.50 0.70
C ASP A 20 4.80 -11.22 0.99
N VAL A 21 4.15 -10.70 -0.05
CA VAL A 21 3.35 -9.47 0.00
C VAL A 21 2.22 -9.56 1.05
N PRO A 22 1.41 -10.63 1.11
CA PRO A 22 0.37 -10.77 2.13
C PRO A 22 0.92 -10.70 3.56
N ARG A 23 2.07 -11.33 3.82
CA ARG A 23 2.73 -11.22 5.14
C ARG A 23 3.18 -9.81 5.42
N VAL A 24 3.76 -9.09 4.44
CA VAL A 24 4.15 -7.68 4.63
C VAL A 24 2.94 -6.83 5.04
N VAL A 25 1.80 -6.96 4.34
CA VAL A 25 0.57 -6.25 4.68
C VAL A 25 0.11 -6.56 6.11
N LYS A 26 0.14 -7.84 6.50
CA LYS A 26 -0.23 -8.27 7.84
C LYS A 26 0.64 -7.60 8.91
N GLU A 27 1.96 -7.57 8.73
CA GLU A 27 2.84 -7.00 9.75
C GLU A 27 2.80 -5.48 9.81
N VAL A 28 2.72 -4.78 8.67
CA VAL A 28 2.60 -3.31 8.70
C VAL A 28 1.26 -2.86 9.29
N SER A 29 0.21 -3.69 9.21
CA SER A 29 -1.08 -3.41 9.85
C SER A 29 -0.99 -3.31 11.37
N THR A 30 0.02 -3.93 12.00
CA THR A 30 0.19 -3.86 13.46
C THR A 30 1.02 -2.65 13.90
N PHE A 31 1.53 -1.84 12.97
CA PHE A 31 2.40 -0.72 13.32
C PHE A 31 1.61 0.46 13.90
N PRO A 32 2.17 1.20 14.86
CA PRO A 32 1.51 2.36 15.43
C PRO A 32 1.11 3.37 14.34
N ARG A 33 -0.15 3.84 14.41
CA ARG A 33 -0.73 4.86 13.50
C ARG A 33 -1.04 4.38 12.08
N VAL A 34 -0.73 3.13 11.73
CA VAL A 34 -1.27 2.50 10.50
C VAL A 34 -2.72 2.14 10.77
N VAL A 35 -3.63 2.77 10.04
CA VAL A 35 -5.09 2.54 10.20
C VAL A 35 -5.69 1.76 9.03
N TYR A 36 -4.93 1.59 7.96
CA TYR A 36 -5.30 0.82 6.79
C TYR A 36 -4.02 0.29 6.13
N ALA A 37 -4.02 -0.99 5.77
CA ALA A 37 -3.00 -1.55 4.90
C ALA A 37 -3.63 -2.54 3.93
N THR A 38 -3.16 -2.50 2.68
CA THR A 38 -3.64 -3.40 1.62
C THR A 38 -2.54 -3.66 0.61
N ASP A 39 -2.76 -4.64 -0.25
CA ASP A 39 -1.95 -4.89 -1.42
C ASP A 39 -2.76 -4.85 -2.71
N TYR A 40 -2.06 -4.62 -3.83
CA TYR A 40 -2.64 -4.64 -5.15
C TYR A 40 -1.59 -4.93 -6.21
N LYS A 41 -2.00 -5.60 -7.30
CA LYS A 41 -1.07 -6.16 -8.29
C LYS A 41 -0.18 -5.10 -8.95
N TYR A 42 -0.76 -3.94 -9.26
CA TYR A 42 -0.07 -2.80 -9.88
C TYR A 42 -0.57 -1.48 -9.28
N MET A 43 0.04 -1.03 -8.20
CA MET A 43 -0.37 0.22 -7.52
C MET A 43 -0.30 1.48 -8.38
N CYS A 44 0.54 1.48 -9.42
CA CYS A 44 0.64 2.59 -10.38
C CYS A 44 -0.46 2.59 -11.45
N SER A 45 -1.19 1.48 -11.63
CA SER A 45 -2.29 1.40 -12.59
C SER A 45 -3.48 2.25 -12.13
N GLU A 46 -4.36 2.63 -13.06
CA GLU A 46 -5.58 3.41 -12.73
C GLU A 46 -6.41 2.76 -11.60
N PRO A 47 -6.71 1.45 -11.61
CA PRO A 47 -7.38 0.80 -10.46
C PRO A 47 -6.58 0.87 -9.14
N GLY A 48 -5.25 0.79 -9.22
CA GLY A 48 -4.38 0.91 -8.05
C GLY A 48 -4.42 2.33 -7.46
N GLN A 49 -4.41 3.34 -8.32
CA GLN A 49 -4.54 4.74 -7.91
C GLN A 49 -5.92 5.02 -7.31
N GLU A 50 -6.98 4.49 -7.90
CA GLU A 50 -8.35 4.62 -7.38
C GLU A 50 -8.48 3.97 -6.00
N THR A 51 -7.84 2.82 -5.78
CA THR A 51 -7.79 2.15 -4.46
C THR A 51 -7.19 3.07 -3.39
N ILE A 52 -6.11 3.80 -3.71
CA ILE A 52 -5.50 4.77 -2.80
C ILE A 52 -6.47 5.94 -2.53
N ILE A 53 -7.07 6.50 -3.58
CA ILE A 53 -7.99 7.64 -3.48
C ILE A 53 -9.20 7.30 -2.61
N GLN A 54 -9.81 6.14 -2.81
CA GLN A 54 -10.97 5.69 -2.03
C GLN A 54 -10.58 5.44 -0.58
N ALA A 55 -9.47 4.73 -0.33
CA ALA A 55 -8.99 4.48 1.02
C ALA A 55 -8.67 5.79 1.79
N VAL A 56 -8.13 6.82 1.11
CA VAL A 56 -7.91 8.15 1.71
C VAL A 56 -9.22 8.75 2.21
N LYS A 57 -10.29 8.69 1.41
CA LYS A 57 -11.62 9.21 1.76
C LYS A 57 -12.27 8.37 2.88
N GLU A 58 -12.33 7.06 2.70
CA GLU A 58 -13.02 6.12 3.61
C GLU A 58 -12.37 6.07 5.00
N HIS A 59 -11.04 5.96 5.05
CA HIS A 59 -10.30 5.83 6.31
C HIS A 59 -9.81 7.16 6.87
N ARG A 60 -10.11 8.29 6.19
CA ARG A 60 -9.69 9.64 6.56
C ARG A 60 -8.16 9.69 6.76
N LEU A 61 -7.42 9.20 5.77
CA LEU A 61 -5.96 9.14 5.83
C LEU A 61 -5.36 10.55 5.71
N ASP A 62 -4.31 10.82 6.46
CA ASP A 62 -3.53 12.06 6.35
C ASP A 62 -2.09 11.81 5.86
N ARG A 63 -1.69 10.54 5.75
CA ARG A 63 -0.39 10.09 5.25
C ARG A 63 -0.57 8.81 4.43
N VAL A 64 0.23 8.67 3.38
CA VAL A 64 0.24 7.50 2.50
C VAL A 64 1.67 6.99 2.37
N VAL A 65 1.82 5.68 2.47
CA VAL A 65 3.06 4.96 2.17
C VAL A 65 2.78 3.98 1.06
N VAL A 66 3.56 4.03 -0.02
CA VAL A 66 3.47 3.08 -1.14
C VAL A 66 4.76 2.26 -1.16
N ALA A 67 4.70 0.99 -0.76
CA ALA A 67 5.82 0.06 -0.83
C ALA A 67 5.82 -0.60 -2.23
N SER A 68 6.60 -0.04 -3.14
CA SER A 68 6.62 -0.41 -4.56
C SER A 68 8.03 -0.22 -5.16
N CYS A 69 8.12 0.21 -6.41
CA CYS A 69 9.33 0.56 -7.12
C CYS A 69 10.00 1.86 -6.62
N SER A 70 11.15 2.18 -7.23
CA SER A 70 11.92 3.40 -6.97
C SER A 70 11.07 4.67 -7.11
N PRO A 71 11.26 5.67 -6.23
CA PRO A 71 10.66 7.00 -6.41
C PRO A 71 11.38 7.85 -7.47
N ARG A 72 12.55 7.39 -7.94
CA ARG A 72 13.28 8.01 -9.05
C ARG A 72 12.78 7.44 -10.39
N PRO A 73 12.71 8.28 -11.44
CA PRO A 73 12.41 7.83 -12.80
C PRO A 73 13.46 6.83 -13.31
#